data_AF-A0A9P1AH06-F1
#
_entry.id   AF-A0A9P1AH06-F1
#
_cell.length_a   1.000
_cell.length_b   1.000
_cell.length_c   1.000
_cell.angle_alpha   90.00
_cell.angle_beta   90.00
_cell.angle_gamma   90.00
#
_symmetry.space_group_name_H-M   'P 1'
#
loop_
_entity.id
_entity.type
_entity.pdbx_description
1 polymer ?
#
loop_
_entity_poly.entity_id
_entity_poly.type
_entity_poly.pdbx_seq_one_letter_code
_entity_poly.pdbx_strand_id
1 'polypeptide(L)'
;MSETTPPNLFELPDKYMKNLFQYLSPVDCFNLALVSPQGKALVQKRSKLVLSTLFLRFDDEKSCVGAFFEKQKYTACVFYSWKKADGNRKFWTRSYRLKSHKFQSYIYTSRTHPNEVKAMQSACAPGIHWASGMMDTYQDLLSIFPSGSCRPYLHVGVNVSDKKAVQSFCSFTWSTIGCLRLIASKTAKSKRVKEVFRAANGHWTVRVAHQVGPACMHWKLLNSYNVILDDPEWITRDQLLSLNCVTADIGHNHLSADDLNAFIFQWLFVDSDQTRLELLEINLSPEAFRNKKVITEGLRLLNWDPKRREGEHFDVDRQLSRSRIRDPRHWMSCTHAQDIEKSDGRLATILFYGKKMHFIVWKDRFPYRTLKAERQRRMAEMARQNLIRALTEAVRVMNSRAEEEWNRKIEWVEREVEKRRAAAEERAAKRKYFEALQQFMDTSEPAPKRKMLKRLTVFKETDLQ
;
A
#
# COMPACT_ATOMS: atom_id res chain seq x y z
N MET A 1 -3.23 34.14 41.62
CA MET A 1 -2.52 33.37 40.58
C MET A 1 -2.99 33.92 39.24
N SER A 2 -2.11 34.55 38.45
CA SER A 2 -2.50 35.09 37.15
C SER A 2 -2.91 33.95 36.23
N GLU A 3 -4.15 33.99 35.73
CA GLU A 3 -4.67 33.11 34.68
C GLU A 3 -3.83 33.31 33.42
N THR A 4 -2.76 32.51 33.29
CA THR A 4 -1.98 32.46 32.06
C THR A 4 -2.79 31.70 31.05
N THR A 5 -3.19 32.38 29.97
CA THR A 5 -3.90 31.77 28.86
C THR A 5 -3.08 30.58 28.35
N PRO A 6 -3.66 29.37 28.24
CA PRO A 6 -2.91 28.21 27.81
C PRO A 6 -2.29 28.46 26.43
N PRO A 7 -1.04 28.02 26.20
CA PRO A 7 -0.35 28.28 24.94
C PRO A 7 -1.10 27.65 23.77
N ASN A 8 -1.26 28.41 22.69
CA ASN A 8 -1.87 27.95 21.46
C ASN A 8 -0.95 26.91 20.78
N LEU A 9 -1.45 25.68 20.62
CA LEU A 9 -0.73 24.58 19.99
C LEU A 9 -0.19 24.94 18.60
N PHE A 10 -0.93 25.76 17.84
CA PHE A 10 -0.56 26.16 16.48
C PHE A 10 0.54 27.22 16.43
N GLU A 11 0.84 27.88 17.54
CA GLU A 11 1.88 28.91 17.67
C GLU A 11 3.19 28.36 18.25
N LEU A 12 3.22 27.07 18.60
CA LEU A 12 4.43 26.44 19.12
C LEU A 12 5.55 26.43 18.08
N PRO A 13 6.80 26.76 18.46
CA PRO A 13 7.93 26.69 17.53
C PRO A 13 8.14 25.29 16.94
N ASP A 14 8.62 25.24 15.70
CA ASP A 14 8.78 24.04 14.88
C ASP A 14 9.53 22.89 15.58
N LYS A 15 10.54 23.21 16.39
CA LYS A 15 11.32 22.24 17.16
C LYS A 15 10.45 21.50 18.18
N TYR A 16 9.60 22.22 18.91
CA TYR A 16 8.72 21.63 19.93
C TYR A 16 7.59 20.84 19.28
N MET A 17 7.03 21.34 18.17
CA MET A 17 6.04 20.60 17.39
C MET A 17 6.58 19.27 16.89
N LYS A 18 7.81 19.24 16.37
CA LYS A 18 8.47 18.00 15.94
C LYS A 18 8.64 17.00 17.09
N ASN A 19 8.91 17.47 18.30
CA ASN A 19 9.03 16.60 19.47
C ASN A 19 7.66 16.08 19.92
N LEU A 20 6.63 16.94 19.96
CA LEU A 20 5.27 16.55 20.33
C LEU A 20 4.75 15.39 19.46
N PHE A 21 4.90 15.49 18.14
CA PHE A 21 4.46 14.46 17.20
C PHE A 21 5.20 13.12 17.33
N GLN A 22 6.31 13.04 18.09
CA GLN A 22 6.96 11.76 18.42
C GLN A 22 6.23 11.01 19.53
N TYR A 23 5.47 11.74 20.37
CA TYR A 23 4.72 11.17 21.51
C TYR A 23 3.23 10.94 21.18
N LEU A 24 2.70 11.61 20.16
CA LEU A 24 1.30 11.42 19.76
C LEU A 24 1.09 10.03 19.15
N SER A 25 0.08 9.33 19.66
CA SER A 25 -0.39 8.10 19.04
C SER A 25 -1.13 8.40 17.73
N PRO A 26 -1.38 7.39 16.87
CA PRO A 26 -2.18 7.60 15.67
C PRO A 26 -3.61 8.09 15.97
N VAL A 27 -4.17 7.71 17.13
CA VAL A 27 -5.49 8.19 17.57
C VAL A 27 -5.42 9.68 17.93
N ASP A 28 -4.37 10.12 18.62
CA ASP A 28 -4.21 11.54 18.97
C ASP A 28 -4.02 12.39 17.71
N CYS A 29 -3.23 11.90 16.75
CA CYS A 29 -3.07 12.55 15.44
C CYS A 29 -4.40 12.63 14.69
N PHE A 30 -5.21 11.58 14.72
CA PHE A 30 -6.52 11.57 14.07
C PHE A 30 -7.48 12.57 14.74
N ASN A 31 -7.55 12.55 16.07
CA ASN A 31 -8.41 13.48 16.83
C ASN A 31 -7.99 14.93 16.58
N LEU A 32 -6.69 15.24 16.60
CA LEU A 32 -6.14 16.57 16.30
C LEU A 32 -6.50 17.02 14.87
N ALA A 33 -6.45 16.11 13.90
CA ALA A 33 -6.82 16.42 12.51
C ALA A 33 -8.31 16.72 12.34
N LEU A 34 -9.18 16.18 13.20
CA LEU A 34 -10.62 16.44 13.15
C LEU A 34 -11.04 17.75 13.83
N VAL A 35 -10.16 18.38 14.62
CA VAL A 35 -10.50 19.65 15.30
C VAL A 35 -10.67 20.80 14.31
N SER A 36 -9.80 20.90 13.29
CA SER A 36 -9.85 21.99 12.31
C SER A 36 -9.09 21.65 11.02
N PRO A 37 -9.33 22.37 9.90
CA PRO A 37 -8.54 22.24 8.68
C PRO A 37 -7.04 22.48 8.90
N GLN A 38 -6.69 23.41 9.79
CA GLN A 38 -5.30 23.67 10.18
C GLN A 38 -4.68 22.48 10.93
N GLY A 39 -5.45 21.86 11.84
CA GLY A 39 -5.05 20.63 12.52
C GLY A 39 -4.78 19.49 11.54
N LYS A 40 -5.65 19.31 10.53
CA LYS A 40 -5.45 18.33 9.47
C LYS A 40 -4.18 18.58 8.67
N ALA A 41 -3.96 19.81 8.19
CA ALA A 41 -2.77 20.17 7.45
C ALA A 41 -1.48 19.98 8.27
N LEU A 42 -1.54 20.29 9.57
CA LEU A 42 -0.44 20.09 10.51
C LEU A 42 -0.09 18.60 10.66
N VAL A 43 -1.09 17.74 10.85
CA VAL A 43 -0.91 16.28 10.95
C VAL A 43 -0.38 15.70 9.65
N GLN A 44 -0.90 16.11 8.50
CA GLN A 44 -0.41 15.68 7.19
C GLN A 44 1.06 16.07 6.96
N LYS A 45 1.44 17.29 7.36
CA LYS A 45 2.81 17.81 7.18
C LYS A 45 3.82 17.16 8.13
N ARG A 46 3.41 16.82 9.36
CA ARG A 46 4.35 16.47 10.45
C ARG A 46 4.29 15.01 10.87
N SER A 47 3.14 14.35 10.74
CA SER A 47 3.03 12.94 11.10
C SER A 47 3.82 12.10 10.10
N LYS A 48 4.69 11.23 10.62
CA LYS A 48 5.40 10.22 9.82
C LYS A 48 4.58 8.93 9.70
N LEU A 49 3.29 9.01 9.99
CA LEU A 49 2.39 7.88 10.05
C LEU A 49 1.92 7.55 8.63
N VAL A 50 2.21 6.33 8.21
CA VAL A 50 1.78 5.81 6.90
C VAL A 50 0.75 4.74 7.16
N LEU A 51 -0.43 4.89 6.56
CA LEU A 51 -1.51 3.94 6.74
C LEU A 51 -1.24 2.67 5.93
N SER A 52 -1.13 1.53 6.61
CA SER A 52 -0.70 0.26 6.00
C SER A 52 -1.88 -0.68 5.67
N THR A 53 -2.80 -0.83 6.62
CA THR A 53 -3.90 -1.78 6.56
C THR A 53 -5.14 -1.19 7.21
N LEU A 54 -6.29 -1.37 6.57
CA LEU A 54 -7.60 -0.99 7.08
C LEU A 54 -8.49 -2.21 7.24
N PHE A 55 -9.29 -2.21 8.30
CA PHE A 55 -10.28 -3.23 8.63
C PHE A 55 -11.63 -2.56 8.71
N LEU A 56 -12.58 -2.96 7.89
CA LEU A 56 -13.97 -2.54 8.00
C LEU A 56 -14.79 -3.70 8.53
N ARG A 57 -15.68 -3.43 9.49
CA ARG A 57 -16.70 -4.39 9.93
C ARG A 57 -18.07 -3.80 9.66
N PHE A 58 -18.88 -4.47 8.86
CA PHE A 58 -20.29 -4.16 8.65
C PHE A 58 -21.12 -5.10 9.54
N ASP A 59 -21.71 -4.55 10.61
CA ASP A 59 -22.43 -5.35 11.61
C ASP A 59 -23.39 -4.46 12.42
N ASP A 60 -24.32 -3.79 11.74
CA ASP A 60 -25.26 -2.78 12.28
C ASP A 60 -24.58 -1.88 13.33
N GLU A 61 -25.01 -1.96 14.60
CA GLU A 61 -24.49 -1.19 15.74
C GLU A 61 -22.98 -1.36 15.97
N LYS A 62 -22.40 -2.51 15.59
CA LYS A 62 -20.97 -2.85 15.73
C LYS A 62 -20.11 -2.40 14.56
N SER A 63 -20.67 -1.64 13.62
CA SER A 63 -19.90 -1.19 12.47
C SER A 63 -18.73 -0.29 12.91
N CYS A 64 -17.52 -0.65 12.50
CA CYS A 64 -16.31 0.03 12.93
C CYS A 64 -15.16 -0.05 11.91
N VAL A 65 -14.22 0.87 12.05
CA VAL A 65 -12.95 0.88 11.31
C VAL A 65 -11.82 0.48 12.24
N GLY A 66 -10.98 -0.44 11.81
CA GLY A 66 -9.68 -0.73 12.39
C GLY A 66 -8.56 -0.24 11.48
N ALA A 67 -7.46 0.25 12.03
CA ALA A 67 -6.32 0.73 11.27
C ALA A 67 -4.98 0.26 11.87
N PHE A 68 -4.03 -0.03 10.98
CA PHE A 68 -2.61 -0.20 11.31
C PHE A 68 -1.75 0.78 10.54
N PHE A 69 -0.72 1.29 11.21
CA PHE A 69 0.24 2.23 10.65
C PHE A 69 1.61 1.56 10.50
N GLU A 70 2.32 1.89 9.41
CA GLU A 70 3.69 1.43 9.22
C GLU A 70 4.59 1.91 10.36
N LYS A 71 5.64 1.14 10.67
CA LYS A 71 6.64 1.40 11.72
C LYS A 71 6.11 1.34 13.17
N GLN A 72 4.82 1.50 13.40
CA GLN A 72 4.18 1.21 14.70
C GLN A 72 3.75 -0.26 14.77
N LYS A 73 4.75 -1.15 14.76
CA LYS A 73 4.51 -2.59 14.90
C LYS A 73 3.75 -2.82 16.21
N TYR A 74 2.53 -3.34 16.10
CA TYR A 74 1.59 -3.67 17.18
C TYR A 74 0.66 -2.55 17.68
N THR A 75 0.69 -1.34 17.14
CA THR A 75 -0.34 -0.34 17.49
C THR A 75 -1.51 -0.48 16.53
N ALA A 76 -2.59 -1.07 17.02
CA ALA A 76 -3.84 -1.20 16.29
C ALA A 76 -4.84 -0.16 16.81
N CYS A 77 -5.49 0.57 15.92
CA CYS A 77 -6.45 1.61 16.28
C CYS A 77 -7.85 1.19 15.87
N VAL A 78 -8.84 1.40 16.73
CA VAL A 78 -10.26 1.11 16.48
C VAL A 78 -11.05 2.39 16.56
N PHE A 79 -11.95 2.57 15.61
CA PHE A 79 -12.80 3.74 15.46
C PHE A 79 -14.24 3.25 15.29
N TYR A 80 -15.08 3.57 16.26
CA TYR A 80 -16.53 3.46 16.12
C TYR A 80 -17.06 4.84 15.73
N SER A 81 -17.91 4.92 14.72
CA SER A 81 -18.55 6.18 14.37
C SER A 81 -19.93 5.96 13.76
N TRP A 82 -20.82 6.89 14.05
CA TRP A 82 -22.21 6.84 13.60
C TRP A 82 -22.79 8.23 13.43
N LYS A 83 -23.74 8.33 12.52
CA LYS A 83 -24.54 9.54 12.30
C LYS A 83 -25.89 9.39 12.98
N LYS A 84 -26.28 10.41 13.75
CA LYS A 84 -27.65 10.58 14.26
C LYS A 84 -28.57 11.05 13.12
N ALA A 85 -29.88 11.05 13.38
CA ALA A 85 -30.89 11.49 12.42
C ALA A 85 -30.74 12.98 12.01
N ASP A 86 -30.19 13.81 12.88
CA ASP A 86 -29.86 15.23 12.63
C ASP A 86 -28.59 15.40 11.77
N GLY A 87 -27.96 14.31 11.32
CA GLY A 87 -26.70 14.31 10.58
C GLY A 87 -25.46 14.46 11.45
N ASN A 88 -25.60 14.75 12.75
CA ASN A 88 -24.47 14.92 13.64
C ASN A 88 -23.74 13.60 13.84
N ARG A 89 -22.43 13.62 13.61
CA ARG A 89 -21.57 12.46 13.74
C ARG A 89 -21.03 12.37 15.17
N LYS A 90 -21.19 11.18 15.76
CA LYS A 90 -20.49 10.79 16.99
C LYS A 90 -19.45 9.75 16.65
N PHE A 91 -18.38 9.72 17.43
CA PHE A 91 -17.33 8.74 17.27
C PHE A 91 -16.66 8.45 18.61
N TRP A 92 -16.03 7.28 18.67
CA TRP A 92 -15.21 6.81 19.77
C TRP A 92 -13.99 6.14 19.18
N THR A 93 -12.82 6.38 19.77
CA THR A 93 -11.55 5.86 19.26
C THR A 93 -10.69 5.29 20.38
N ARG A 94 -9.93 4.24 20.08
CA ARG A 94 -8.99 3.65 21.03
C ARG A 94 -7.83 2.98 20.32
N SER A 95 -6.65 3.01 20.95
CA SER A 95 -5.47 2.28 20.52
C SER A 95 -5.27 1.04 21.39
N TYR A 96 -4.77 -0.03 20.77
CA TYR A 96 -4.46 -1.30 21.39
C TYR A 96 -3.07 -1.76 20.98
N ARG A 97 -2.35 -2.40 21.90
CA ARG A 97 -1.07 -3.05 21.59
C ARG A 97 -1.30 -4.50 21.15
N LEU A 98 -1.73 -4.70 19.90
CA LEU A 98 -2.11 -6.01 19.35
C LEU A 98 -1.37 -6.33 18.05
N LYS A 99 -0.99 -7.60 17.89
CA LYS A 99 -0.53 -8.15 16.60
C LYS A 99 -1.69 -8.18 15.60
N SER A 100 -1.38 -8.09 14.30
CA SER A 100 -2.39 -8.06 13.22
C SER A 100 -3.41 -9.19 13.30
N HIS A 101 -2.99 -10.44 13.52
CA HIS A 101 -3.92 -11.57 13.63
C HIS A 101 -4.82 -11.47 14.88
N LYS A 102 -4.29 -11.05 16.03
CA LYS A 102 -5.09 -10.84 17.25
C LYS A 102 -6.08 -9.70 17.06
N PHE A 103 -5.67 -8.66 16.35
CA PHE A 103 -6.54 -7.53 16.03
C PHE A 103 -7.66 -7.92 15.06
N GLN A 104 -7.37 -8.71 14.02
CA GLN A 104 -8.40 -9.26 13.14
C GLN A 104 -9.43 -10.08 13.92
N SER A 105 -8.97 -10.96 14.82
CA SER A 105 -9.90 -11.69 15.70
C SER A 105 -10.68 -10.71 16.56
N TYR A 106 -10.03 -9.77 17.24
CA TYR A 106 -10.72 -8.74 18.04
C TYR A 106 -11.83 -8.02 17.25
N ILE A 107 -11.51 -7.51 16.06
CA ILE A 107 -12.46 -6.77 15.22
C ILE A 107 -13.62 -7.66 14.78
N TYR A 108 -13.38 -8.90 14.35
CA TYR A 108 -14.42 -9.70 13.68
C TYR A 108 -15.11 -10.74 14.57
N THR A 109 -14.48 -11.18 15.65
CA THR A 109 -15.02 -12.23 16.53
C THR A 109 -15.51 -11.68 17.87
N SER A 110 -15.15 -10.43 18.24
CA SER A 110 -15.71 -9.83 19.46
C SER A 110 -17.23 -9.69 19.30
N ARG A 111 -17.96 -10.36 20.21
CA ARG A 111 -19.42 -10.33 20.28
C ARG A 111 -19.94 -9.11 21.04
N THR A 112 -19.10 -8.47 21.85
CA THR A 112 -19.48 -7.33 22.70
C THR A 112 -18.79 -6.05 22.25
N HIS A 113 -19.50 -4.94 22.44
CA HIS A 113 -18.91 -3.61 22.35
C HIS A 113 -17.95 -3.37 23.52
N PRO A 114 -16.98 -2.46 23.37
CA PRO A 114 -16.47 -1.74 24.53
C PRO A 114 -17.64 -1.15 25.33
N ASN A 115 -17.61 -1.27 26.66
CA ASN A 115 -18.70 -0.81 27.53
C ASN A 115 -18.99 0.68 27.32
N GLU A 116 -17.97 1.47 27.02
CA GLU A 116 -18.05 2.90 26.73
C GLU A 116 -18.85 3.16 25.45
N VAL A 117 -18.60 2.39 24.38
CA VAL A 117 -19.36 2.48 23.14
C VAL A 117 -20.81 2.10 23.40
N LYS A 118 -21.06 1.00 24.14
CA LYS A 118 -22.42 0.58 24.48
C LYS A 118 -23.18 1.68 25.23
N ALA A 119 -22.55 2.32 26.22
CA ALA A 119 -23.14 3.41 27.00
C ALA A 119 -23.48 4.64 26.12
N MET A 120 -22.61 4.99 25.17
CA MET A 120 -22.85 6.08 24.23
C MET A 120 -23.96 5.77 23.21
N GLN A 121 -24.06 4.50 22.79
CA GLN A 121 -25.05 4.04 21.82
C GLN A 121 -26.44 3.89 22.44
N SER A 122 -26.55 3.40 23.69
CA SER A 122 -27.83 3.24 24.38
C SER A 122 -28.57 4.57 24.62
N ALA A 123 -27.86 5.70 24.57
CA ALA A 123 -28.45 7.03 24.70
C ALA A 123 -28.96 7.62 23.37
N CYS A 124 -28.91 6.88 22.26
CA CYS A 124 -29.25 7.39 20.93
C CYS A 124 -30.66 6.96 20.47
N ALA A 125 -31.42 7.92 19.93
CA ALA A 125 -32.77 7.76 19.37
C ALA A 125 -32.81 6.88 18.10
N PRO A 126 -33.98 6.41 17.65
CA PRO A 126 -34.12 5.73 16.36
C PRO A 126 -33.59 6.59 15.19
N GLY A 127 -33.09 5.92 14.14
CA GLY A 127 -32.54 6.57 12.94
C GLY A 127 -31.01 6.72 12.90
N ILE A 128 -30.27 5.84 13.57
CA ILE A 128 -28.80 5.88 13.58
C ILE A 128 -28.24 5.18 12.35
N HIS A 129 -27.30 5.83 11.67
CA HIS A 129 -26.61 5.29 10.50
C HIS A 129 -25.15 4.93 10.84
N TRP A 130 -24.96 3.72 11.39
CA TRP A 130 -23.65 3.21 11.82
C TRP A 130 -22.66 3.06 10.64
N ALA A 131 -23.11 2.41 9.56
CA ALA A 131 -22.26 2.20 8.39
C ALA A 131 -21.84 3.52 7.73
N SER A 132 -22.72 4.54 7.72
CA SER A 132 -22.36 5.85 7.16
C SER A 132 -21.28 6.53 7.99
N GLY A 133 -21.42 6.58 9.32
CA GLY A 133 -20.39 7.17 10.18
C GLY A 133 -19.05 6.42 10.11
N MET A 134 -19.09 5.09 10.04
CA MET A 134 -17.91 4.26 9.79
C MET A 134 -17.24 4.62 8.46
N MET A 135 -18.01 4.81 7.39
CA MET A 135 -17.46 5.16 6.08
C MET A 135 -16.91 6.58 6.03
N ASP A 136 -17.50 7.53 6.75
CA ASP A 136 -16.89 8.86 6.91
C ASP A 136 -15.52 8.73 7.61
N THR A 137 -15.40 7.92 8.67
CA THR A 137 -14.12 7.66 9.34
C THR A 137 -13.10 7.03 8.39
N TYR A 138 -13.53 6.09 7.56
CA TYR A 138 -12.68 5.49 6.53
C TYR A 138 -12.13 6.55 5.57
N GLN A 139 -12.97 7.48 5.09
CA GLN A 139 -12.53 8.57 4.21
C GLN A 139 -11.62 9.57 4.94
N ASP A 140 -11.93 9.90 6.20
CA ASP A 140 -11.07 10.76 7.02
C ASP A 140 -9.67 10.16 7.14
N LEU A 141 -9.57 8.88 7.49
CA LEU A 141 -8.29 8.17 7.62
C LEU A 141 -7.47 8.21 6.33
N LEU A 142 -8.11 7.96 5.18
CA LEU A 142 -7.45 8.04 3.87
C LEU A 142 -7.01 9.47 3.52
N SER A 143 -7.77 10.47 3.94
CA SER A 143 -7.46 11.86 3.66
C SER A 143 -6.39 12.44 4.59
N ILE A 144 -6.34 12.00 5.86
CA ILE A 144 -5.41 12.50 6.87
C ILE A 144 -4.04 11.83 6.73
N PHE A 145 -4.02 10.51 6.47
CA PHE A 145 -2.79 9.73 6.50
C PHE A 145 -2.42 9.26 5.09
N PRO A 146 -1.22 9.58 4.60
CA PRO A 146 -0.77 9.11 3.30
C PRO A 146 -0.67 7.59 3.28
N SER A 147 -1.02 7.00 2.15
CA SER A 147 -0.89 5.56 1.88
C SER A 147 0.37 5.28 1.06
N GLY A 148 1.54 5.64 1.60
CA GLY A 148 2.86 5.31 1.04
C GLY A 148 2.94 5.35 -0.49
N SER A 149 3.62 4.37 -1.08
CA SER A 149 3.63 4.13 -2.55
C SER A 149 2.45 3.25 -3.02
N CYS A 150 1.64 2.72 -2.10
CA CYS A 150 0.57 1.77 -2.39
C CYS A 150 -0.62 2.02 -1.47
N ARG A 151 -1.84 1.97 -2.02
CA ARG A 151 -3.09 2.02 -1.25
C ARG A 151 -3.06 1.01 -0.08
N PRO A 152 -3.69 1.34 1.06
CA PRO A 152 -3.66 0.47 2.22
C PRO A 152 -4.38 -0.84 1.89
N TYR A 153 -3.90 -1.94 2.46
CA TYR A 153 -4.55 -3.23 2.26
C TYR A 153 -5.89 -3.26 3.00
N LEU A 154 -6.97 -3.51 2.26
CA LEU A 154 -8.33 -3.42 2.78
C LEU A 154 -8.89 -4.80 3.16
N HIS A 155 -9.17 -5.00 4.45
CA HIS A 155 -9.96 -6.12 4.96
C HIS A 155 -11.38 -5.64 5.21
N VAL A 156 -12.38 -6.38 4.72
CA VAL A 156 -13.79 -6.06 4.93
C VAL A 156 -14.50 -7.28 5.49
N GLY A 157 -15.04 -7.17 6.70
CA GLY A 157 -15.91 -8.16 7.31
C GLY A 157 -17.37 -7.75 7.17
N VAL A 158 -18.23 -8.66 6.74
CA VAL A 158 -19.67 -8.39 6.58
C VAL A 158 -20.47 -9.43 7.34
N ASN A 159 -21.32 -8.95 8.27
CA ASN A 159 -22.26 -9.82 8.97
C ASN A 159 -23.42 -10.22 8.05
N VAL A 160 -23.29 -11.39 7.41
CA VAL A 160 -24.28 -11.92 6.47
C VAL A 160 -25.57 -12.42 7.16
N SER A 161 -25.56 -12.54 8.49
CA SER A 161 -26.76 -12.86 9.28
C SER A 161 -27.64 -11.64 9.58
N ASP A 162 -27.12 -10.42 9.35
CA ASP A 162 -27.87 -9.17 9.48
C ASP A 162 -28.21 -8.57 8.10
N LYS A 163 -29.48 -8.19 7.92
CA LYS A 163 -29.95 -7.59 6.66
C LYS A 163 -29.40 -6.17 6.48
N LYS A 164 -29.34 -5.37 7.55
CA LYS A 164 -28.90 -3.97 7.47
C LYS A 164 -27.42 -3.86 7.14
N ALA A 165 -26.58 -4.69 7.76
CA ALA A 165 -25.16 -4.80 7.42
C ALA A 165 -24.93 -5.14 5.94
N VAL A 166 -25.66 -6.14 5.42
CA VAL A 166 -25.55 -6.54 4.00
C VAL A 166 -26.01 -5.42 3.08
N GLN A 167 -27.16 -4.79 3.34
CA GLN A 167 -27.66 -3.66 2.55
C GLN A 167 -26.67 -2.49 2.56
N SER A 168 -26.14 -2.14 3.73
CA SER A 168 -25.15 -1.08 3.87
C SER A 168 -23.87 -1.42 3.12
N PHE A 169 -23.36 -2.66 3.21
CA PHE A 169 -22.18 -3.05 2.45
C PHE A 169 -22.41 -2.96 0.93
N CYS A 170 -23.61 -3.36 0.47
CA CYS A 170 -23.97 -3.36 -0.94
C CYS A 170 -24.28 -1.95 -1.48
N SER A 171 -24.51 -0.94 -0.63
CA SER A 171 -24.71 0.44 -1.08
C SER A 171 -23.42 1.16 -1.44
N PHE A 172 -22.25 0.56 -1.18
CA PHE A 172 -20.96 1.14 -1.53
C PHE A 172 -20.34 0.47 -2.76
N THR A 173 -19.63 1.27 -3.55
CA THR A 173 -18.79 0.79 -4.65
C THR A 173 -17.38 0.54 -4.16
N TRP A 174 -16.86 -0.65 -4.43
CA TRP A 174 -15.56 -1.11 -3.93
C TRP A 174 -14.54 -1.08 -5.06
N SER A 175 -13.44 -0.36 -4.87
CA SER A 175 -12.35 -0.33 -5.87
C SER A 175 -11.52 -1.60 -5.83
N THR A 176 -11.04 -2.01 -4.65
CA THR A 176 -10.39 -3.32 -4.45
C THR A 176 -10.45 -3.72 -2.98
N ILE A 177 -11.07 -4.86 -2.67
CA ILE A 177 -11.05 -5.47 -1.33
C ILE A 177 -9.93 -6.50 -1.31
N GLY A 178 -8.92 -6.36 -0.46
CA GLY A 178 -7.83 -7.34 -0.36
C GLY A 178 -8.28 -8.64 0.32
N CYS A 179 -9.14 -8.54 1.33
CA CYS A 179 -9.64 -9.70 2.06
C CYS A 179 -11.11 -9.48 2.44
N LEU A 180 -12.00 -10.33 1.94
CA LEU A 180 -13.41 -10.35 2.31
C LEU A 180 -13.62 -11.40 3.40
N ARG A 181 -14.16 -11.00 4.56
CA ARG A 181 -14.54 -11.91 5.63
C ARG A 181 -16.06 -11.99 5.75
N LEU A 182 -16.63 -13.18 5.59
CA LEU A 182 -18.02 -13.43 5.92
C LEU A 182 -18.09 -13.77 7.42
N ILE A 183 -18.81 -12.96 8.19
CA ILE A 183 -19.07 -13.21 9.62
C ILE A 183 -20.57 -13.43 9.82
N ALA A 184 -20.93 -14.14 10.87
CA ALA A 184 -22.32 -14.38 11.21
C ALA A 184 -22.49 -14.64 12.70
N SER A 185 -23.63 -14.25 13.27
CA SER A 185 -24.03 -14.66 14.63
C SER A 185 -24.84 -15.96 14.64
N LYS A 186 -25.41 -16.32 13.48
CA LYS A 186 -26.24 -17.51 13.23
C LYS A 186 -26.16 -17.89 11.75
N THR A 187 -26.64 -19.09 11.40
CA THR A 187 -26.63 -19.60 10.02
C THR A 187 -27.13 -18.56 9.02
N ALA A 188 -26.29 -18.27 8.03
CA ALA A 188 -26.56 -17.22 7.05
C ALA A 188 -27.54 -17.70 5.98
N LYS A 189 -28.38 -16.79 5.48
CA LYS A 189 -29.23 -17.07 4.32
C LYS A 189 -28.39 -16.98 3.04
N SER A 190 -28.47 -18.01 2.18
CA SER A 190 -27.72 -18.05 0.90
C SER A 190 -27.92 -16.79 0.04
N LYS A 191 -29.14 -16.24 -0.02
CA LYS A 191 -29.44 -14.98 -0.75
C LYS A 191 -28.53 -13.82 -0.32
N ARG A 192 -28.30 -13.64 0.98
CA ARG A 192 -27.48 -12.53 1.50
C ARG A 192 -26.00 -12.73 1.20
N VAL A 193 -25.52 -13.97 1.28
CA VAL A 193 -24.14 -14.29 0.91
C VAL A 193 -23.90 -14.00 -0.58
N LYS A 194 -24.86 -14.36 -1.44
CA LYS A 194 -24.83 -14.03 -2.87
C LYS A 194 -24.81 -12.51 -3.13
N GLU A 195 -25.59 -11.74 -2.38
CA GLU A 195 -25.61 -10.26 -2.46
C GLU A 195 -24.23 -9.68 -2.12
N VAL A 196 -23.61 -10.10 -1.00
CA VAL A 196 -22.27 -9.66 -0.61
C VAL A 196 -21.24 -10.03 -1.67
N PHE A 197 -21.25 -11.27 -2.17
CA PHE A 197 -20.34 -11.70 -3.22
C PHE A 197 -20.52 -10.92 -4.52
N ARG A 198 -21.75 -10.50 -4.86
CA ARG A 198 -22.02 -9.65 -6.02
C ARG A 198 -21.40 -8.26 -5.84
N ALA A 199 -21.52 -7.66 -4.67
CA ALA A 199 -21.01 -6.32 -4.39
C ALA A 199 -19.47 -6.25 -4.22
N ALA A 200 -18.84 -7.30 -3.67
CA ALA A 200 -17.44 -7.27 -3.24
C ALA A 200 -16.37 -7.28 -4.36
N ASN A 201 -16.76 -7.22 -5.65
CA ASN A 201 -15.91 -7.25 -6.86
C ASN A 201 -14.39 -7.45 -6.62
N GLY A 202 -13.92 -8.72 -6.65
CA GLY A 202 -12.51 -9.07 -6.47
C GLY A 202 -12.28 -10.56 -6.19
N HIS A 203 -11.09 -11.07 -6.53
CA HIS A 203 -10.75 -12.51 -6.53
C HIS A 203 -9.67 -12.93 -5.50
N TRP A 204 -9.42 -12.16 -4.45
CA TRP A 204 -8.18 -12.30 -3.65
C TRP A 204 -8.30 -13.31 -2.50
N THR A 205 -8.67 -12.86 -1.30
CA THR A 205 -8.81 -13.74 -0.13
C THR A 205 -10.24 -13.67 0.38
N VAL A 206 -10.88 -14.83 0.51
CA VAL A 206 -12.18 -14.95 1.17
C VAL A 206 -12.01 -15.79 2.43
N ARG A 207 -12.38 -15.20 3.57
CA ARG A 207 -12.39 -15.86 4.87
C ARG A 207 -13.83 -16.03 5.35
N VAL A 208 -14.16 -17.20 5.88
CA VAL A 208 -15.53 -17.51 6.31
C VAL A 208 -15.52 -17.98 7.76
N ALA A 209 -16.33 -17.34 8.60
CA ALA A 209 -16.55 -17.78 9.97
C ALA A 209 -17.47 -19.01 10.02
N HIS A 210 -17.25 -19.94 10.96
CA HIS A 210 -18.03 -21.18 11.06
C HIS A 210 -19.56 -20.96 11.04
N GLN A 211 -20.04 -19.90 11.71
CA GLN A 211 -21.47 -19.62 11.85
C GLN A 211 -22.17 -19.29 10.52
N VAL A 212 -21.42 -18.96 9.47
CA VAL A 212 -22.00 -18.68 8.15
C VAL A 212 -22.63 -19.94 7.57
N GLY A 213 -22.04 -21.11 7.83
CA GLY A 213 -22.53 -22.40 7.35
C GLY A 213 -22.28 -22.64 5.86
N PRO A 214 -22.86 -23.73 5.30
CA PRO A 214 -22.65 -24.16 3.92
C PRO A 214 -23.23 -23.17 2.89
N ALA A 215 -24.03 -22.19 3.32
CA ALA A 215 -24.53 -21.11 2.47
C ALA A 215 -23.43 -20.29 1.78
N CYS A 216 -22.19 -20.36 2.30
CA CYS A 216 -21.02 -19.71 1.68
C CYS A 216 -20.42 -20.44 0.49
N MET A 217 -20.76 -21.72 0.26
CA MET A 217 -20.25 -22.57 -0.81
C MET A 217 -20.80 -22.16 -2.19
N HIS A 218 -20.46 -20.94 -2.56
CA HIS A 218 -20.82 -20.27 -3.79
C HIS A 218 -19.62 -20.26 -4.73
N TRP A 219 -19.85 -20.26 -6.05
CA TRP A 219 -18.76 -20.33 -7.04
C TRP A 219 -17.68 -19.25 -6.85
N LYS A 220 -18.04 -18.06 -6.34
CA LYS A 220 -17.06 -17.00 -6.02
C LYS A 220 -16.11 -17.40 -4.89
N LEU A 221 -16.59 -18.09 -3.85
CA LEU A 221 -15.72 -18.65 -2.80
C LEU A 221 -14.83 -19.74 -3.40
N LEU A 222 -15.46 -20.71 -4.09
CA LEU A 222 -14.78 -21.87 -4.66
C LEU A 222 -13.62 -21.48 -5.59
N ASN A 223 -13.80 -20.42 -6.37
CA ASN A 223 -12.81 -19.92 -7.34
C ASN A 223 -11.96 -18.75 -6.82
N SER A 224 -12.03 -18.41 -5.52
CA SER A 224 -11.19 -17.37 -4.92
C SER A 224 -9.71 -17.76 -4.97
N TYR A 225 -8.80 -16.78 -4.94
CA TYR A 225 -7.36 -17.09 -4.93
C TYR A 225 -6.96 -17.77 -3.61
N ASN A 226 -7.33 -17.20 -2.47
CA ASN A 226 -7.14 -17.81 -1.16
C ASN A 226 -8.50 -18.01 -0.46
N VAL A 227 -8.71 -19.20 0.10
CA VAL A 227 -9.89 -19.55 0.89
C VAL A 227 -9.45 -19.86 2.32
N ILE A 228 -10.08 -19.23 3.30
CA ILE A 228 -9.85 -19.51 4.72
C ILE A 228 -11.19 -19.85 5.36
N LEU A 229 -11.35 -21.05 5.87
CA LEU A 229 -12.55 -21.50 6.55
C LEU A 229 -12.23 -21.66 8.04
N ASP A 230 -12.78 -20.77 8.87
CA ASP A 230 -12.62 -20.84 10.32
C ASP A 230 -13.57 -21.92 10.86
N ASP A 231 -13.00 -23.06 11.26
CA ASP A 231 -13.68 -24.19 11.91
C ASP A 231 -14.97 -24.66 11.19
N PRO A 232 -14.91 -25.02 9.89
CA PRO A 232 -16.10 -25.36 9.10
C PRO A 232 -16.57 -26.79 9.39
N GLU A 233 -17.15 -27.05 10.54
CA GLU A 233 -17.73 -28.37 10.90
C GLU A 233 -18.79 -28.87 9.91
N TRP A 234 -19.38 -27.96 9.13
CA TRP A 234 -20.35 -28.26 8.08
C TRP A 234 -19.73 -28.68 6.74
N ILE A 235 -18.40 -28.62 6.57
CA ILE A 235 -17.76 -28.96 5.30
C ILE A 235 -17.89 -30.46 5.01
N THR A 236 -18.33 -30.80 3.80
CA THR A 236 -18.44 -32.18 3.33
C THR A 236 -17.30 -32.55 2.38
N ARG A 237 -17.14 -33.85 2.09
CA ARG A 237 -16.25 -34.35 1.03
C ARG A 237 -16.47 -33.59 -0.28
N ASP A 238 -17.69 -33.57 -0.80
CA ASP A 238 -18.01 -32.93 -2.08
C ASP A 238 -17.63 -31.45 -2.10
N GLN A 239 -17.80 -30.75 -0.98
CA GLN A 239 -17.44 -29.35 -0.83
C GLN A 239 -15.93 -29.13 -0.84
N LEU A 240 -15.15 -30.01 -0.21
CA LEU A 240 -13.69 -30.01 -0.28
C LEU A 240 -13.21 -30.26 -1.72
N LEU A 241 -13.79 -31.28 -2.38
CA LEU A 241 -13.45 -31.67 -3.76
C LEU A 241 -13.85 -30.60 -4.80
N SER A 242 -14.77 -29.71 -4.44
CA SER A 242 -15.24 -28.60 -5.30
C SER A 242 -14.37 -27.34 -5.21
N LEU A 243 -13.37 -27.29 -4.31
CA LEU A 243 -12.50 -26.12 -4.17
C LEU A 243 -11.59 -25.97 -5.39
N ASN A 244 -11.68 -24.81 -6.06
CA ASN A 244 -10.83 -24.43 -7.19
C ASN A 244 -10.06 -23.13 -6.89
N CYS A 245 -9.39 -23.13 -5.73
CA CYS A 245 -8.60 -22.02 -5.23
C CYS A 245 -7.09 -22.28 -5.41
N VAL A 246 -6.27 -21.25 -5.22
CA VAL A 246 -4.81 -21.41 -5.19
C VAL A 246 -4.37 -21.89 -3.83
N THR A 247 -4.92 -21.30 -2.76
CA THR A 247 -4.67 -21.80 -1.40
C THR A 247 -5.96 -21.97 -0.60
N ALA A 248 -5.96 -23.00 0.24
CA ALA A 248 -7.02 -23.30 1.19
C ALA A 248 -6.44 -23.49 2.60
N ASP A 249 -7.05 -22.84 3.59
CA ASP A 249 -6.76 -22.99 5.02
C ASP A 249 -8.05 -23.39 5.73
N ILE A 250 -8.12 -24.63 6.19
CA ILE A 250 -9.31 -25.23 6.78
C ILE A 250 -9.05 -25.52 8.26
N GLY A 251 -9.79 -24.83 9.12
CA GLY A 251 -9.75 -25.03 10.57
C GLY A 251 -10.34 -26.37 11.01
N HIS A 252 -10.78 -26.44 12.26
CA HIS A 252 -11.42 -27.65 12.81
C HIS A 252 -12.63 -28.09 11.96
N ASN A 253 -12.70 -29.38 11.64
CA ASN A 253 -13.71 -29.95 10.75
C ASN A 253 -14.01 -31.42 11.12
N HIS A 254 -14.96 -32.01 10.41
CA HIS A 254 -15.37 -33.41 10.57
C HIS A 254 -14.97 -34.32 9.40
N LEU A 255 -14.03 -33.87 8.54
CA LEU A 255 -13.55 -34.69 7.44
C LEU A 255 -12.76 -35.88 7.98
N SER A 256 -13.05 -37.04 7.42
CA SER A 256 -12.41 -38.31 7.74
C SER A 256 -11.08 -38.49 7.02
N ALA A 257 -10.28 -39.47 7.43
CA ALA A 257 -9.07 -39.84 6.69
C ALA A 257 -9.38 -40.20 5.22
N ASP A 258 -10.49 -40.89 4.96
CA ASP A 258 -10.95 -41.26 3.62
C ASP A 258 -11.32 -40.05 2.77
N ASP A 259 -11.91 -39.01 3.36
CA ASP A 259 -12.23 -37.77 2.64
C ASP A 259 -10.96 -37.07 2.14
N LEU A 260 -9.90 -37.07 2.96
CA LEU A 260 -8.61 -36.48 2.62
C LEU A 260 -7.85 -37.33 1.59
N ASN A 261 -7.94 -38.65 1.70
CA ASN A 261 -7.41 -39.57 0.69
C ASN A 261 -8.10 -39.37 -0.66
N ALA A 262 -9.43 -39.28 -0.68
CA ALA A 262 -10.22 -38.99 -1.89
C ALA A 262 -9.82 -37.66 -2.54
N PHE A 263 -9.55 -36.63 -1.73
CA PHE A 263 -9.03 -35.36 -2.22
C PHE A 263 -7.65 -35.49 -2.89
N ILE A 264 -6.73 -36.25 -2.30
CA ILE A 264 -5.40 -36.46 -2.89
C ILE A 264 -5.52 -37.25 -4.19
N PHE A 265 -6.37 -38.29 -4.23
CA PHE A 265 -6.62 -39.04 -5.46
C PHE A 265 -7.28 -38.19 -6.55
N GLN A 266 -8.24 -37.33 -6.21
CA GLN A 266 -8.80 -36.39 -7.17
C GLN A 266 -7.69 -35.51 -7.76
N TRP A 267 -6.80 -34.95 -6.93
CA TRP A 267 -5.67 -34.18 -7.45
C TRP A 267 -4.75 -35.01 -8.35
N LEU A 268 -4.54 -36.29 -8.03
CA LEU A 268 -3.67 -37.20 -8.79
C LEU A 268 -4.23 -37.53 -10.19
N PHE A 269 -5.56 -37.64 -10.32
CA PHE A 269 -6.22 -38.09 -11.56
C PHE A 269 -6.86 -36.97 -12.40
N VAL A 270 -7.24 -35.85 -11.79
CA VAL A 270 -7.78 -34.70 -12.53
C VAL A 270 -6.69 -34.05 -13.36
N ASP A 271 -7.02 -33.58 -14.57
CA ASP A 271 -6.03 -32.92 -15.41
C ASP A 271 -5.44 -31.67 -14.75
N SER A 272 -4.17 -31.46 -15.04
CA SER A 272 -3.35 -30.48 -14.34
C SER A 272 -3.71 -29.03 -14.67
N ASP A 273 -4.37 -28.77 -15.79
CA ASP A 273 -4.97 -27.49 -16.16
C ASP A 273 -6.29 -27.21 -15.43
N GLN A 274 -6.95 -28.25 -14.89
CA GLN A 274 -8.23 -28.14 -14.19
C GLN A 274 -8.09 -27.85 -12.68
N THR A 275 -6.88 -27.90 -12.12
CA THR A 275 -6.62 -27.58 -10.71
C THR A 275 -5.67 -26.41 -10.53
N ARG A 276 -6.09 -25.41 -9.75
CA ARG A 276 -5.29 -24.22 -9.43
C ARG A 276 -4.49 -24.36 -8.14
N LEU A 277 -4.78 -25.38 -7.35
CA LEU A 277 -4.29 -25.55 -5.99
C LEU A 277 -2.76 -25.63 -5.93
N GLU A 278 -2.19 -24.83 -5.05
CA GLU A 278 -0.77 -24.81 -4.67
C GLU A 278 -0.57 -25.25 -3.21
N LEU A 279 -1.56 -24.99 -2.35
CA LEU A 279 -1.49 -25.31 -0.93
C LEU A 279 -2.85 -25.58 -0.31
N LEU A 280 -3.00 -26.73 0.33
CA LEU A 280 -4.05 -26.98 1.31
C LEU A 280 -3.40 -27.16 2.69
N GLU A 281 -3.77 -26.31 3.65
CA GLU A 281 -3.55 -26.53 5.07
C GLU A 281 -4.88 -26.92 5.70
N ILE A 282 -4.92 -28.04 6.43
CA ILE A 282 -6.12 -28.49 7.12
C ILE A 282 -5.81 -29.03 8.51
N ASN A 283 -6.60 -28.63 9.50
CA ASN A 283 -6.61 -29.28 10.81
C ASN A 283 -7.29 -30.65 10.68
N LEU A 284 -6.60 -31.73 11.03
CA LEU A 284 -7.17 -33.06 11.05
C LEU A 284 -8.24 -33.17 12.14
N SER A 285 -9.37 -33.79 11.79
CA SER A 285 -10.36 -34.22 12.78
C SER A 285 -9.74 -35.25 13.74
N PRO A 286 -10.32 -35.47 14.94
CA PRO A 286 -9.80 -36.49 15.86
C PRO A 286 -9.74 -37.90 15.24
N GLU A 287 -10.65 -38.21 14.33
CA GLU A 287 -10.68 -39.46 13.56
C GLU A 287 -9.51 -39.51 12.58
N ALA A 288 -9.39 -38.52 11.69
CA ALA A 288 -8.35 -38.49 10.66
C ALA A 288 -6.94 -38.42 11.27
N PHE A 289 -6.79 -37.77 12.43
CA PHE A 289 -5.54 -37.71 13.16
C PHE A 289 -5.08 -39.07 13.70
N ARG A 290 -6.00 -39.95 14.10
CA ARG A 290 -5.67 -41.33 14.52
C ARG A 290 -5.37 -42.22 13.32
N ASN A 291 -6.04 -41.98 12.20
CA ASN A 291 -5.98 -42.79 11.00
C ASN A 291 -5.12 -42.18 9.88
N LYS A 292 -4.02 -41.50 10.23
CA LYS A 292 -3.14 -40.80 9.24
C LYS A 292 -2.64 -41.70 8.10
N LYS A 293 -2.46 -43.00 8.37
CA LYS A 293 -2.01 -43.97 7.35
C LYS A 293 -3.04 -44.15 6.24
N VAL A 294 -4.33 -44.06 6.56
CA VAL A 294 -5.43 -44.17 5.59
C VAL A 294 -5.42 -42.99 4.62
N ILE A 295 -5.03 -41.79 5.08
CA ILE A 295 -4.91 -40.60 4.22
C ILE A 295 -3.96 -40.85 3.04
N THR A 296 -2.90 -41.63 3.24
CA THR A 296 -1.89 -41.92 2.21
C THR A 296 -1.98 -43.33 1.63
N GLU A 297 -3.03 -44.08 1.96
CA GLU A 297 -3.24 -45.44 1.48
C GLU A 297 -3.44 -45.46 -0.04
N GLY A 298 -2.83 -46.45 -0.70
CA GLY A 298 -2.85 -46.60 -2.15
C GLY A 298 -1.96 -45.60 -2.93
N LEU A 299 -1.27 -44.68 -2.25
CA LEU A 299 -0.36 -43.72 -2.91
C LEU A 299 1.05 -44.30 -3.05
N ARG A 300 1.69 -44.02 -4.20
CA ARG A 300 3.14 -44.26 -4.37
C ARG A 300 3.92 -43.11 -3.73
N LEU A 301 4.31 -43.30 -2.48
CA LEU A 301 5.02 -42.30 -1.70
C LEU A 301 6.53 -42.34 -2.01
N LEU A 302 7.11 -41.17 -2.22
CA LEU A 302 8.53 -40.96 -2.46
C LEU A 302 9.11 -40.21 -1.26
N ASN A 303 10.28 -40.63 -0.79
CA ASN A 303 10.99 -39.88 0.24
C ASN A 303 11.46 -38.54 -0.33
N TRP A 304 11.56 -37.55 0.54
CA TRP A 304 12.09 -36.25 0.17
C TRP A 304 13.49 -36.37 -0.46
N ASP A 305 13.70 -35.69 -1.58
CA ASP A 305 14.99 -35.59 -2.27
C ASP A 305 15.32 -34.11 -2.58
N PRO A 306 16.40 -33.53 -2.00
CA PRO A 306 16.82 -32.16 -2.25
C PRO A 306 17.20 -31.88 -3.71
N LYS A 307 17.53 -32.91 -4.50
CA LYS A 307 17.82 -32.77 -5.94
C LYS A 307 16.56 -32.60 -6.77
N ARG A 308 15.41 -33.07 -6.27
CA ARG A 308 14.14 -33.02 -7.00
C ARG A 308 13.33 -31.78 -6.68
N ARG A 309 13.40 -31.30 -5.44
CA ARG A 309 12.81 -30.04 -5.00
C ARG A 309 13.53 -29.48 -3.77
N GLU A 310 13.35 -28.19 -3.55
CA GLU A 310 13.79 -27.53 -2.33
C GLU A 310 13.01 -28.07 -1.11
N GLY A 311 13.66 -28.21 0.05
CA GLY A 311 13.07 -28.92 1.19
C GLY A 311 13.35 -28.35 2.57
N GLU A 312 14.36 -27.51 2.75
CA GLU A 312 14.73 -27.07 4.10
C GLU A 312 13.69 -26.11 4.68
N HIS A 313 13.10 -25.22 3.87
CA HIS A 313 12.22 -24.17 4.36
C HIS A 313 11.13 -23.77 3.35
N PHE A 314 9.90 -24.26 3.55
CA PHE A 314 8.73 -23.79 2.82
C PHE A 314 8.04 -22.63 3.56
N ASP A 315 7.84 -21.49 2.89
CA ASP A 315 7.22 -20.28 3.45
C ASP A 315 5.69 -20.34 3.36
N VAL A 316 5.10 -21.08 4.31
CA VAL A 316 3.65 -21.30 4.44
C VAL A 316 2.89 -19.98 4.57
N ASP A 317 3.43 -19.06 5.34
CA ASP A 317 2.77 -17.82 5.74
C ASP A 317 2.60 -16.84 4.58
N ARG A 318 3.60 -16.80 3.69
CA ARG A 318 3.52 -16.06 2.43
C ARG A 318 2.48 -16.67 1.50
N GLN A 319 2.44 -17.99 1.37
CA GLN A 319 1.51 -18.65 0.47
C GLN A 319 0.05 -18.49 0.92
N LEU A 320 -0.21 -18.67 2.22
CA LEU A 320 -1.54 -18.43 2.80
C LEU A 320 -1.91 -16.95 2.96
N SER A 321 -1.03 -16.03 2.51
CA SER A 321 -1.22 -14.57 2.65
C SER A 321 -1.51 -14.13 4.10
N ARG A 322 -1.03 -14.89 5.10
CA ARG A 322 -1.26 -14.63 6.53
C ARG A 322 -0.48 -13.42 7.03
N SER A 323 0.66 -13.13 6.41
CA SER A 323 1.55 -12.02 6.77
C SER A 323 2.40 -11.57 5.58
N ARG A 324 2.68 -10.25 5.49
CA ARG A 324 3.71 -9.70 4.59
C ARG A 324 5.12 -9.75 5.22
N ILE A 325 5.21 -10.03 6.51
CA ILE A 325 6.46 -10.11 7.26
C ILE A 325 6.96 -11.55 7.15
N ARG A 326 8.12 -11.74 6.51
CA ARG A 326 8.86 -13.01 6.53
C ARG A 326 9.36 -13.25 7.95
N ASP A 327 8.74 -14.18 8.66
CA ASP A 327 9.22 -14.67 9.94
C ASP A 327 9.84 -16.06 9.70
N PRO A 328 11.16 -16.23 9.89
CA PRO A 328 11.82 -17.52 9.73
C PRO A 328 11.20 -18.64 10.57
N ARG A 329 10.47 -18.30 11.65
CA ARG A 329 9.74 -19.28 12.48
C ARG A 329 8.55 -19.93 11.77
N HIS A 330 8.09 -19.37 10.65
CA HIS A 330 6.99 -19.94 9.85
C HIS A 330 7.50 -20.81 8.70
N TRP A 331 8.82 -20.99 8.60
CA TRP A 331 9.40 -21.93 7.65
C TRP A 331 9.20 -23.35 8.16
N MET A 332 8.52 -24.17 7.35
CA MET A 332 8.39 -25.59 7.65
C MET A 332 9.50 -26.36 6.94
N SER A 333 10.16 -27.23 7.70
CA SER A 333 11.05 -28.22 7.12
C SER A 333 10.22 -29.36 6.52
N CYS A 334 10.43 -29.62 5.24
CA CYS A 334 9.78 -30.69 4.50
C CYS A 334 10.67 -31.94 4.40
N THR A 335 11.72 -32.06 5.23
CA THR A 335 12.68 -33.18 5.18
C THR A 335 12.06 -34.52 5.55
N HIS A 336 11.03 -34.53 6.41
CA HIS A 336 10.29 -35.72 6.82
C HIS A 336 8.94 -35.86 6.08
N ALA A 337 8.73 -35.06 5.04
CA ALA A 337 7.51 -35.11 4.26
C ALA A 337 7.60 -36.22 3.20
N GLN A 338 6.44 -36.66 2.72
CA GLN A 338 6.34 -37.65 1.66
C GLN A 338 5.87 -36.97 0.38
N ASP A 339 6.51 -37.29 -0.73
CA ASP A 339 6.17 -36.74 -2.03
C ASP A 339 5.32 -37.74 -2.83
N ILE A 340 4.43 -37.21 -3.65
CA ILE A 340 3.68 -37.95 -4.67
C ILE A 340 3.87 -37.27 -6.01
N GLU A 341 3.90 -38.05 -7.08
CA GLU A 341 4.13 -37.56 -8.44
C GLU A 341 2.99 -38.01 -9.35
N LYS A 342 2.43 -37.05 -10.09
CA LYS A 342 1.45 -37.30 -11.14
C LYS A 342 2.13 -37.86 -12.40
N SER A 343 1.33 -38.42 -13.30
CA SER A 343 1.79 -38.90 -14.61
C SER A 343 2.41 -37.79 -15.48
N ASP A 344 2.00 -36.54 -15.28
CA ASP A 344 2.55 -35.36 -15.98
C ASP A 344 3.86 -34.83 -15.35
N GLY A 345 4.36 -35.49 -14.30
CA GLY A 345 5.57 -35.08 -13.57
C GLY A 345 5.34 -33.94 -12.57
N ARG A 346 4.11 -33.48 -12.30
CA ARG A 346 3.89 -32.55 -11.17
C ARG A 346 4.07 -33.27 -9.85
N LEU A 347 4.77 -32.60 -8.94
CA LEU A 347 5.12 -33.10 -7.62
C LEU A 347 4.22 -32.43 -6.57
N ALA A 348 3.68 -33.22 -5.65
CA ALA A 348 3.08 -32.70 -4.42
C ALA A 348 3.73 -33.33 -3.19
N THR A 349 3.69 -32.61 -2.08
CA THR A 349 4.24 -33.03 -0.80
C THR A 349 3.14 -33.08 0.23
N ILE A 350 3.05 -34.20 0.94
CA ILE A 350 2.19 -34.43 2.08
C ILE A 350 3.06 -34.32 3.34
N LEU A 351 2.77 -33.32 4.17
CA LEU A 351 3.45 -33.11 5.45
C LEU A 351 2.43 -33.12 6.58
N PHE A 352 2.63 -34.01 7.54
CA PHE A 352 1.90 -34.00 8.81
C PHE A 352 2.72 -33.25 9.86
N TYR A 353 2.18 -32.17 10.40
CA TYR A 353 2.81 -31.40 11.47
C TYR A 353 1.83 -31.20 12.62
N GLY A 354 2.04 -31.93 13.71
CA GLY A 354 1.08 -32.01 14.82
C GLY A 354 -0.29 -32.47 14.29
N LYS A 355 -1.34 -31.69 14.59
CA LYS A 355 -2.72 -31.91 14.16
C LYS A 355 -3.03 -31.38 12.75
N LYS A 356 -2.04 -30.87 12.02
CA LYS A 356 -2.24 -30.32 10.68
C LYS A 356 -1.71 -31.26 9.62
N MET A 357 -2.40 -31.27 8.48
CA MET A 357 -1.89 -31.78 7.23
C MET A 357 -1.66 -30.61 6.28
N HIS A 358 -0.50 -30.60 5.64
CA HIS A 358 -0.17 -29.70 4.55
C HIS A 358 -0.04 -30.52 3.28
N PHE A 359 -0.79 -30.15 2.26
CA PHE A 359 -0.69 -30.68 0.90
C PHE A 359 -0.18 -29.56 0.00
N ILE A 360 1.08 -29.68 -0.40
CA ILE A 360 1.82 -28.64 -1.12
C ILE A 360 2.03 -29.11 -2.55
N VAL A 361 1.53 -28.35 -3.53
CA VAL A 361 1.71 -28.65 -4.96
C VAL A 361 2.81 -27.76 -5.52
N TRP A 362 3.88 -28.36 -6.01
CA TRP A 362 5.07 -27.64 -6.48
C TRP A 362 4.92 -27.27 -7.97
N LYS A 363 4.43 -26.05 -8.24
CA LYS A 363 4.51 -25.45 -9.59
C LYS A 363 5.94 -25.05 -9.95
N ASP A 364 6.69 -24.56 -8.97
CA ASP A 364 8.13 -24.36 -9.04
C ASP A 364 8.78 -25.24 -7.97
N ARG A 365 9.62 -26.20 -8.39
CA ARG A 365 10.30 -27.13 -7.47
C ARG A 365 11.42 -26.44 -6.67
N PHE A 366 11.87 -25.25 -7.06
CA PHE A 366 12.97 -24.51 -6.41
C PHE A 366 12.63 -23.03 -6.23
N PRO A 367 11.57 -22.70 -5.46
CA PRO A 367 11.05 -21.34 -5.36
C PRO A 367 12.07 -20.34 -4.82
N TYR A 368 12.97 -20.72 -3.91
CA TYR A 368 13.99 -19.80 -3.41
C TYR A 368 14.99 -19.42 -4.50
N ARG A 369 15.41 -20.36 -5.35
CA ARG A 369 16.32 -20.10 -6.47
C ARG A 369 15.70 -19.09 -7.43
N THR A 370 14.44 -19.31 -7.80
CA THR A 370 13.66 -18.41 -8.65
C THR A 370 13.51 -17.03 -8.01
N LEU A 371 13.17 -16.96 -6.72
CA LEU A 371 13.01 -15.70 -5.99
C LEU A 371 14.34 -14.94 -5.83
N LYS A 372 15.46 -15.65 -5.61
CA LYS A 372 16.80 -15.08 -5.50
C LYS A 372 17.22 -14.48 -6.84
N ALA A 373 17.02 -15.21 -7.94
CA ALA A 373 17.29 -14.72 -9.29
C ALA A 373 16.44 -13.49 -9.63
N GLU A 374 15.13 -13.51 -9.33
CA GLU A 374 14.24 -12.37 -9.56
C GLU A 374 14.62 -11.15 -8.71
N ARG A 375 15.04 -11.37 -7.45
CA ARG A 375 15.53 -10.29 -6.59
C ARG A 375 16.81 -9.67 -7.14
N GLN A 376 17.75 -10.49 -7.61
CA GLN A 376 18.97 -10.01 -8.26
C GLN A 376 18.63 -9.21 -9.52
N ARG A 377 17.70 -9.69 -10.35
CA ARG A 377 17.22 -8.96 -11.54
C ARG A 377 16.61 -7.61 -11.18
N ARG A 378 15.76 -7.55 -10.15
CA ARG A 378 15.17 -6.27 -9.68
C ARG A 378 16.19 -5.31 -9.12
N MET A 379 17.18 -5.80 -8.37
CA MET A 379 18.27 -4.96 -7.86
C MET A 379 19.12 -4.41 -9.00
N ALA A 380 19.43 -5.23 -10.02
CA ALA A 380 20.15 -4.79 -11.21
C ALA A 380 19.35 -3.74 -12.00
N GLU A 381 18.04 -3.94 -12.18
CA GLU A 381 17.17 -2.99 -12.87
C GLU A 381 17.07 -1.66 -12.10
N MET A 382 16.91 -1.70 -10.77
CA MET A 382 16.89 -0.51 -9.94
C MET A 382 18.22 0.25 -10.01
N ALA A 383 19.35 -0.46 -9.99
CA ALA A 383 20.67 0.13 -10.16
C ALA A 383 20.81 0.79 -11.54
N ARG A 384 20.33 0.15 -12.60
CA ARG A 384 20.29 0.71 -13.96
C ARG A 384 19.44 1.98 -14.03
N GLN A 385 18.25 1.99 -13.45
CA GLN A 385 17.38 3.17 -13.42
C GLN A 385 18.00 4.33 -12.64
N ASN A 386 18.64 4.05 -11.51
CA ASN A 386 19.38 5.06 -10.74
C ASN A 386 20.56 5.62 -11.54
N LEU A 387 21.29 4.78 -12.27
CA LEU A 387 22.37 5.22 -13.15
C LEU A 387 21.85 6.10 -14.29
N ILE A 388 20.76 5.71 -14.96
CA ILE A 388 20.12 6.52 -16.00
C ILE A 388 19.71 7.88 -15.43
N ARG A 389 19.06 7.91 -14.27
CA ARG A 389 18.67 9.18 -13.63
C ARG A 389 19.88 10.06 -13.31
N ALA A 390 20.97 9.47 -12.80
CA ALA A 390 22.20 10.21 -12.50
C ALA A 390 22.85 10.75 -13.77
N LEU A 391 22.90 9.97 -14.86
CA LEU A 391 23.42 10.41 -16.15
C LEU A 391 22.57 11.51 -16.77
N THR A 392 21.24 11.39 -16.74
CA THR A 392 20.32 12.42 -17.23
C THR A 392 20.53 13.74 -16.48
N GLU A 393 20.67 13.68 -15.15
CA GLU A 393 20.92 14.88 -14.35
C GLU A 393 22.32 15.48 -14.64
N ALA A 394 23.34 14.65 -14.81
CA ALA A 394 24.67 15.11 -15.21
C ALA A 394 24.64 15.81 -16.58
N VAL A 395 23.94 15.25 -17.58
CA VAL A 395 23.75 15.86 -18.89
C VAL A 395 23.00 17.20 -18.76
N ARG A 396 21.95 17.27 -17.92
CA ARG A 396 21.22 18.51 -17.66
C ARG A 396 22.13 19.60 -17.10
N VAL A 397 22.97 19.26 -16.12
CA VAL A 397 23.93 20.19 -15.52
C VAL A 397 25.01 20.62 -16.53
N MET A 398 25.52 19.70 -17.35
CA MET A 398 26.49 20.03 -18.41
C MET A 398 25.89 20.97 -19.45
N ASN A 399 24.66 20.72 -19.90
CA ASN A 399 23.97 21.60 -20.85
C ASN A 399 23.74 23.00 -20.27
N SER A 400 23.30 23.09 -19.01
CA SER A 400 23.15 24.38 -18.32
C SER A 400 24.46 25.16 -18.24
N ARG A 401 25.58 24.48 -17.95
CA ARG A 401 26.91 25.12 -17.92
C ARG A 401 27.37 25.56 -19.31
N ALA A 402 27.12 24.75 -20.33
CA ALA A 402 27.45 25.08 -21.71
C ALA A 402 26.65 26.30 -22.19
N GLU A 403 25.36 26.39 -21.83
CA GLU A 403 24.49 27.53 -22.12
C GLU A 403 24.97 28.80 -21.40
N GLU A 404 25.34 28.72 -20.12
CA GLU A 404 25.95 29.83 -19.38
C GLU A 404 27.29 30.29 -19.98
N GLU A 405 28.12 29.37 -20.47
CA GLU A 405 29.36 29.72 -21.16
C GLU A 405 29.10 30.37 -22.53
N TRP A 406 28.11 29.86 -23.28
CA TRP A 406 27.67 30.42 -24.55
C TRP A 406 27.14 31.85 -24.39
N ASN A 407 26.27 32.08 -23.40
CA ASN A 407 25.74 33.40 -23.09
C ASN A 407 26.85 34.38 -22.71
N ARG A 408 27.82 33.97 -21.89
CA ARG A 408 29.00 34.79 -21.55
C ARG A 408 29.83 35.15 -22.79
N LYS A 409 29.98 34.23 -23.75
CA LYS A 409 30.69 34.51 -25.01
C LYS A 409 29.91 35.51 -25.88
N ILE A 410 28.58 35.36 -25.97
CA ILE A 410 27.73 36.33 -26.69
C ILE A 410 27.85 37.73 -26.07
N GLU A 411 27.67 37.85 -24.75
CA GLU A 411 27.80 39.14 -24.05
C GLU A 411 29.19 39.78 -24.23
N TRP A 412 30.24 38.97 -24.34
CA TRP A 412 31.57 39.45 -24.65
C TRP A 412 31.67 39.98 -26.09
N VAL A 413 31.15 39.25 -27.08
CA VAL A 413 31.12 39.66 -28.48
C VAL A 413 30.31 40.95 -28.65
N GLU A 414 29.13 41.04 -28.05
CA GLU A 414 28.27 42.23 -28.11
C GLU A 414 28.97 43.46 -27.54
N ARG A 415 29.64 43.33 -26.39
CA ARG A 415 30.45 44.42 -25.81
C ARG A 415 31.59 44.85 -26.75
N GLU A 416 32.24 43.91 -27.41
CA GLU A 416 33.33 44.20 -28.33
C GLU A 416 32.83 44.88 -29.63
N VAL A 417 31.66 44.45 -30.13
CA VAL A 417 30.98 45.11 -31.26
C VAL A 417 30.60 46.54 -30.91
N GLU A 418 30.04 46.77 -29.71
CA GLU A 418 29.64 48.12 -29.28
C GLU A 418 30.85 49.04 -29.09
N LYS A 419 31.95 48.54 -28.51
CA LYS A 419 33.22 49.27 -28.47
C LYS A 419 33.72 49.68 -29.85
N ARG A 420 33.68 48.75 -30.82
CA ARG A 420 34.09 49.02 -32.21
C ARG A 420 33.17 50.03 -32.89
N ARG A 421 31.86 49.95 -32.62
CA ARG A 421 30.87 50.91 -33.11
C ARG A 421 31.11 52.31 -32.54
N ALA A 422 31.30 52.44 -31.23
CA ALA A 422 31.63 53.70 -30.58
C ALA A 422 32.92 54.31 -31.15
N ALA A 423 33.97 53.51 -31.35
CA ALA A 423 35.21 53.96 -31.98
C ALA A 423 35.00 54.40 -33.45
N ALA A 424 34.11 53.73 -34.19
CA ALA A 424 33.77 54.11 -35.56
C ALA A 424 32.96 55.43 -35.60
N GLU A 425 32.02 55.61 -34.68
CA GLU A 425 31.23 56.83 -34.52
C GLU A 425 32.13 58.01 -34.10
N GLU A 426 33.08 57.81 -33.19
CA GLU A 426 34.08 58.81 -32.83
C GLU A 426 34.93 59.22 -34.05
N ARG A 427 35.39 58.24 -34.85
CA ARG A 427 36.12 58.52 -36.10
C ARG A 427 35.26 59.28 -37.10
N ALA A 428 33.98 58.94 -37.23
CA ALA A 428 33.03 59.64 -38.11
C ALA A 428 32.76 61.08 -37.63
N ALA A 429 32.61 61.29 -36.31
CA ALA A 429 32.46 62.61 -35.71
C ALA A 429 33.71 63.47 -35.90
N LYS A 430 34.91 62.89 -35.72
CA LYS A 430 36.18 63.55 -36.03
C LYS A 430 36.24 63.96 -37.51
N ARG A 431 35.86 63.08 -38.45
CA ARG A 431 35.80 63.42 -39.88
C ARG A 431 34.84 64.58 -40.17
N LYS A 432 33.61 64.53 -39.66
CA LYS A 432 32.63 65.62 -39.82
C LYS A 432 33.13 66.94 -39.22
N TYR A 433 33.79 66.90 -38.06
CA TYR A 433 34.42 68.07 -37.45
C TYR A 433 35.49 68.67 -38.37
N PHE A 434 36.37 67.84 -38.93
CA PHE A 434 37.40 68.30 -39.87
C PHE A 434 36.79 68.83 -41.19
N GLU A 435 35.73 68.22 -41.71
CA GLU A 435 35.00 68.71 -42.89
C GLU A 435 34.33 70.07 -42.60
N ALA A 436 33.68 70.23 -41.45
CA ALA A 436 33.06 71.49 -41.04
C ALA A 436 34.12 72.59 -40.79
N LEU A 437 35.26 72.21 -40.21
CA LEU A 437 36.42 73.11 -40.05
C LEU A 437 36.96 73.54 -41.41
N GLN A 438 37.05 72.62 -42.37
CA GLN A 438 37.47 72.91 -43.74
C GLN A 438 36.47 73.85 -44.43
N GLN A 439 35.16 73.59 -44.36
CA GLN A 439 34.13 74.47 -44.92
C GLN A 439 34.14 75.87 -44.27
N PHE A 440 34.34 75.97 -42.96
CA PHE A 440 34.52 77.25 -42.27
C PHE A 440 35.78 77.98 -42.76
N MET A 441 36.88 77.24 -42.96
CA MET A 441 38.10 77.76 -43.56
C MET A 441 37.92 78.12 -45.04
N ASP A 442 36.91 77.62 -45.74
CA ASP A 442 36.68 77.98 -47.13
C ASP A 442 35.71 79.18 -47.28
N THR A 443 34.82 79.41 -46.29
CA THR A 443 33.77 80.45 -46.33
C THR A 443 34.06 81.73 -45.52
N SER A 444 35.09 81.74 -44.66
CA SER A 444 35.40 82.90 -43.81
C SER A 444 36.43 83.86 -44.43
N GLU A 445 36.20 85.17 -44.26
CA GLU A 445 37.13 86.24 -44.62
C GLU A 445 38.47 86.14 -43.82
N PRO A 446 39.58 86.77 -44.29
CA PRO A 446 40.94 86.46 -43.83
C PRO A 446 41.23 86.67 -42.33
N ALA A 447 40.46 87.53 -41.65
CA ALA A 447 40.73 87.91 -40.26
C ALA A 447 40.37 86.81 -39.22
N PRO A 448 39.18 86.18 -39.24
CA PRO A 448 38.87 85.05 -38.35
C PRO A 448 39.78 83.82 -38.56
N LYS A 449 40.28 83.58 -39.77
CA LYS A 449 41.20 82.45 -40.10
C LYS A 449 42.50 82.46 -39.28
N ARG A 450 43.14 83.62 -39.15
CA ARG A 450 44.42 83.77 -38.42
C ARG A 450 44.30 83.51 -36.92
N LYS A 451 43.14 83.83 -36.33
CA LYS A 451 42.92 83.68 -34.88
C LYS A 451 42.64 82.22 -34.49
N MET A 452 42.02 81.44 -35.37
CA MET A 452 41.73 80.03 -35.13
C MET A 452 42.94 79.12 -35.37
N LEU A 453 43.74 79.37 -36.43
CA LEU A 453 44.98 78.63 -36.71
C LEU A 453 45.95 78.66 -35.52
N LYS A 454 46.06 79.80 -34.82
CA LYS A 454 46.86 79.92 -33.58
C LYS A 454 46.37 79.02 -32.43
N ARG A 455 45.07 78.74 -32.34
CA ARG A 455 44.51 77.85 -31.30
C ARG A 455 44.67 76.38 -31.64
N LEU A 456 44.62 76.00 -32.92
CA LEU A 456 44.77 74.60 -33.33
C LEU A 456 46.22 74.09 -33.25
N THR A 457 47.22 74.96 -33.43
CA THR A 457 48.63 74.60 -33.19
C THR A 457 48.89 74.13 -31.75
N VAL A 458 48.08 74.56 -30.78
CA VAL A 458 48.25 74.18 -29.36
C VAL A 458 47.81 72.74 -29.10
N PHE A 459 46.94 72.16 -29.93
CA PHE A 459 46.46 70.78 -29.74
C PHE A 459 47.37 69.71 -30.37
N LYS A 460 48.30 70.09 -31.26
CA LYS A 460 49.22 69.11 -31.89
C LYS A 460 50.38 68.69 -30.98
N GLU A 461 50.65 69.43 -29.92
CA GLU A 461 51.77 69.14 -29.00
C GLU A 461 51.37 68.26 -27.80
N THR A 462 50.07 68.01 -27.57
CA THR A 462 49.59 67.26 -26.41
C THR A 462 49.24 65.79 -26.66
N ASP A 463 49.22 65.32 -27.92
CA ASP A 463 48.92 63.92 -28.29
C ASP A 463 50.18 63.10 -28.69
N LEU A 464 51.38 63.57 -28.31
CA LEU A 464 52.67 62.87 -28.50
C LEU A 464 53.39 62.66 -27.16
N GLN A 465 52.67 62.08 -26.19
CA GLN A 465 53.17 61.31 -25.04
C GLN A 465 52.14 60.22 -24.73
#